data_AF-G7YWQ8-F1
#
_entry.id   AF-G7YWQ8-F1
#
_cell.length_a   1.000
_cell.length_b   1.000
_cell.length_c   1.000
_cell.angle_alpha   90.00
_cell.angle_beta   90.00
_cell.angle_gamma   90.00
#
_symmetry.space_group_name_H-M   'P 1'
#
loop_
_entity.id
_entity.type
_entity.pdbx_description
1 polymer ?
#
loop_
_entity_poly.entity_id
_entity_poly.type
_entity_poly.pdbx_seq_one_letter_code
_entity_poly.pdbx_strand_id
1 'polypeptide(L)'
;MTVAVLEAWLQSPLGHNKNSTRCIIRRPAELIVRADHEARWTRKVEEMKEAKNDGNVRRLFHLIRSTGPRKPLVSETIRGQNGSLISRKERLDRWAQHFEQQFS
;
A
#
# COMPACT_ATOMS: atom_id res chain seq x y z
N MET A 1 15.74 12.28 5.42
CA MET A 1 16.02 10.88 5.81
C MET A 1 17.39 10.83 6.47
N THR A 2 17.47 10.74 7.80
CA THR A 2 18.74 10.55 8.51
C THR A 2 19.04 9.04 8.56
N VAL A 3 19.99 8.59 7.73
CA VAL A 3 20.38 7.18 7.54
C VAL A 3 20.65 6.46 8.87
N ALA A 4 21.17 7.19 9.87
CA ALA A 4 21.52 6.67 11.19
C ALA A 4 20.37 5.97 11.94
N VAL A 5 19.11 6.43 11.80
CA VAL A 5 17.97 5.80 12.50
C VAL A 5 17.55 4.50 11.84
N LEU A 6 17.65 4.43 10.51
CA LEU A 6 17.33 3.22 9.74
C LEU A 6 18.38 2.13 9.98
N GLU A 7 19.66 2.51 10.02
CA GLU A 7 20.77 1.63 10.35
C GLU A 7 20.66 1.06 11.77
N ALA A 8 20.32 1.89 12.76
CA ALA A 8 20.08 1.43 14.14
C ALA A 8 18.86 0.47 14.25
N TRP A 9 17.86 0.63 13.38
CA TRP A 9 16.71 -0.28 13.27
C TRP A 9 17.12 -1.66 12.73
N LEU A 10 17.96 -1.70 11.70
CA LEU A 10 18.46 -2.94 11.10
C LEU A 10 19.39 -3.73 12.03
N GLN A 11 20.08 -3.04 12.94
CA GLN A 11 21.01 -3.63 13.91
C GLN A 11 20.32 -4.19 15.19
N SER A 12 18.99 -4.06 15.33
CA SER A 12 18.27 -4.52 16.52
C SER A 12 18.05 -6.05 16.51
N PRO A 13 18.39 -6.80 17.59
CA PRO A 13 18.28 -8.26 17.62
C PRO A 13 16.83 -8.72 17.41
N LEU A 14 16.61 -9.69 16.52
CA LEU A 14 15.31 -10.29 16.20
C LEU A 14 14.86 -11.30 17.28
N GLY A 15 14.95 -10.93 18.57
CA GLY A 15 14.67 -11.81 19.71
C GLY A 15 13.39 -11.46 20.47
N HIS A 16 12.68 -12.49 20.93
CA HIS A 16 11.53 -12.43 21.84
C HIS A 16 11.99 -12.13 23.29
N ASN A 17 12.49 -10.91 23.52
CA ASN A 17 12.60 -10.37 24.87
C ASN A 17 12.23 -8.87 24.84
N LYS A 18 11.25 -8.50 25.66
CA LYS A 18 10.76 -7.11 25.85
C LYS A 18 11.81 -6.39 26.73
N ASN A 19 12.12 -5.09 26.63
CA ASN A 19 11.35 -3.94 26.17
C ASN A 19 12.13 -2.59 26.13
N SER A 20 13.41 -2.45 26.49
CA SER A 20 14.01 -1.10 26.60
C SER A 20 14.57 -0.55 25.28
N THR A 21 15.52 -1.24 24.65
CA THR A 21 16.22 -0.75 23.43
C THR A 21 15.26 -0.56 22.25
N ARG A 22 14.31 -1.49 22.04
CA ARG A 22 13.27 -1.34 21.00
C ARG A 22 12.35 -0.16 21.28
N CYS A 23 11.96 0.13 22.52
CA CYS A 23 11.11 1.29 22.82
C CYS A 23 11.86 2.62 22.60
N ILE A 24 13.16 2.65 22.93
CA ILE A 24 14.02 3.83 22.75
C ILE A 24 14.14 4.17 21.26
N ILE A 25 14.25 3.17 20.38
CA ILE A 25 14.38 3.37 18.93
C ILE A 25 13.01 3.52 18.23
N ARG A 26 11.95 2.89 18.78
CA ARG A 26 10.61 2.92 18.19
C ARG A 26 10.00 4.32 18.19
N ARG A 27 10.04 5.05 19.30
CA ARG A 27 9.42 6.39 19.37
C ARG A 27 10.04 7.39 18.37
N PRO A 28 11.38 7.52 18.26
CA PRO A 28 12.01 8.36 17.24
C PRO A 28 11.67 7.93 15.81
N ALA A 29 11.64 6.62 15.54
CA ALA A 29 11.29 6.13 14.22
C ALA A 29 9.83 6.37 13.86
N GLU A 30 8.89 6.18 14.79
CA GLU A 30 7.49 6.54 14.61
C GLU A 30 7.33 8.03 14.29
N LEU A 31 8.07 8.90 14.98
CA LEU A 31 8.06 10.34 14.71
C LEU A 31 8.64 10.68 13.34
N ILE A 32 9.73 10.04 12.92
CA ILE A 32 10.32 10.25 11.59
C ILE A 32 9.40 9.75 10.49
N VAL A 33 8.82 8.57 10.65
CA VAL A 33 7.83 8.02 9.70
C VAL A 33 6.61 8.93 9.62
N ARG A 34 6.14 9.46 10.75
CA ARG A 34 5.03 10.40 10.78
C ARG A 34 5.39 11.72 10.10
N ALA A 35 6.56 12.28 10.37
CA ALA A 35 7.03 13.51 9.75
C ALA A 35 7.24 13.35 8.24
N ASP A 36 7.83 12.23 7.80
CA ASP A 36 7.99 11.90 6.39
C ASP A 36 6.63 11.73 5.69
N HIS A 37 5.70 11.06 6.36
CA HIS A 37 4.33 10.89 5.89
C HIS A 37 3.63 12.26 5.75
N GLU A 38 3.65 13.09 6.79
CA GLU A 38 3.08 14.45 6.77
C GLU A 38 3.71 15.30 5.65
N ALA A 39 5.03 15.33 5.52
CA ALA A 39 5.72 16.04 4.44
C ALA A 39 5.32 15.54 3.05
N ARG A 40 5.20 14.21 2.89
CA ARG A 40 4.74 13.59 1.64
C ARG A 40 3.30 14.00 1.29
N TRP A 41 2.40 14.05 2.28
CA TRP A 41 1.01 14.48 2.06
C TRP A 41 0.91 15.95 1.71
N THR A 42 1.67 16.82 2.39
CA THR A 42 1.72 18.25 2.06
C THR A 42 2.16 18.48 0.62
N ARG A 43 3.24 17.82 0.18
CA ARG A 43 3.69 17.92 -1.22
C ARG A 43 2.62 17.44 -2.21
N LYS A 44 1.97 16.32 -1.89
CA LYS A 44 0.89 15.75 -2.73
C LYS A 44 -0.29 16.70 -2.90
N VAL A 45 -0.67 17.42 -1.85
CA VAL A 45 -1.76 18.42 -1.88
C VAL A 45 -1.38 19.59 -2.79
N GLU A 46 -0.14 20.06 -2.72
CA GLU A 46 0.33 21.16 -3.58
C GLU A 46 0.32 20.73 -5.06
N GLU A 47 0.83 19.54 -5.39
CA GLU A 47 0.78 19.00 -6.76
C GLU A 47 -0.65 18.88 -7.31
N MET A 48 -1.61 18.51 -6.46
CA MET A 48 -3.02 18.44 -6.84
C MET A 48 -3.63 19.82 -7.09
N LYS A 49 -3.24 20.81 -6.27
CA LYS A 49 -3.68 22.19 -6.40
C LYS A 49 -3.13 22.82 -7.69
N GLU A 50 -1.85 22.61 -8.00
CA GLU A 50 -1.25 23.00 -9.28
C GLU A 50 -2.00 22.38 -10.46
N ALA A 51 -2.18 21.05 -10.46
CA ALA A 51 -2.85 20.36 -11.55
C ALA A 51 -4.30 20.84 -11.76
N LYS A 52 -4.99 21.23 -10.68
CA LYS A 52 -6.30 21.86 -10.73
C LYS A 52 -6.23 23.25 -11.36
N ASN A 53 -5.29 24.10 -10.92
CA ASN A 53 -5.13 25.46 -11.42
C ASN A 53 -4.74 25.49 -12.91
N ASP A 54 -3.92 24.54 -13.35
CA ASP A 54 -3.52 24.37 -14.75
C ASP A 54 -4.65 23.80 -15.63
N GLY A 55 -5.79 23.40 -15.04
CA GLY A 55 -6.85 22.68 -15.75
C GLY A 55 -6.43 21.31 -16.27
N ASN A 56 -5.32 20.75 -15.77
CA ASN A 56 -4.75 19.48 -16.23
C ASN A 56 -5.46 18.29 -15.56
N VAL A 57 -6.64 17.95 -16.08
CA VAL A 57 -7.50 16.86 -15.59
C VAL A 57 -6.77 15.51 -15.60
N ARG A 58 -5.92 15.24 -16.60
CA ARG A 58 -5.14 13.99 -16.68
C ARG A 58 -4.16 13.88 -15.52
N ARG A 59 -3.37 14.93 -15.26
CA ARG A 59 -2.41 14.98 -14.13
C ARG A 59 -3.13 14.82 -12.80
N LEU A 60 -4.25 15.53 -12.61
CA LEU A 60 -5.06 15.44 -11.40
C LEU A 60 -5.61 14.02 -11.17
N PHE A 61 -6.14 13.37 -12.22
CA PHE A 61 -6.64 12.00 -12.13
C PHE A 61 -5.54 11.00 -11.70
N HIS A 62 -4.34 11.08 -12.29
CA HIS A 62 -3.22 10.24 -11.90
C HIS A 62 -2.75 10.50 -10.47
N LEU A 63 -2.77 11.75 -10.02
CA LEU A 63 -2.45 12.11 -8.63
C LEU A 63 -3.46 11.49 -7.66
N ILE A 64 -4.77 11.61 -7.91
CA ILE A 64 -5.81 10.99 -7.07
C ILE A 64 -5.63 9.49 -7.00
N ARG A 65 -5.42 8.83 -8.14
CA ARG A 65 -5.24 7.36 -8.21
C ARG A 65 -3.99 6.87 -7.48
N SER A 66 -2.89 7.64 -7.52
CA SER A 66 -1.64 7.28 -6.82
C SER A 66 -1.64 7.63 -5.33
N THR A 67 -2.58 8.47 -4.90
CA THR A 67 -2.79 8.85 -3.49
C THR A 67 -3.74 7.91 -2.76
N GLY A 68 -4.66 7.25 -3.47
CA GLY A 68 -5.54 6.25 -2.89
C GLY A 68 -4.76 5.07 -2.30
N PRO A 69 -5.41 4.24 -1.46
CA PRO A 69 -4.82 2.99 -1.02
C PRO A 69 -4.29 2.25 -2.25
N ARG A 70 -2.97 2.03 -2.30
CA ARG A 70 -2.44 1.02 -3.22
C ARG A 70 -3.23 -0.22 -2.88
N LYS A 71 -4.09 -0.67 -3.80
CA LYS A 71 -4.90 -1.89 -3.60
C LYS A 71 -3.96 -2.88 -2.92
N PRO A 72 -4.29 -3.43 -1.73
CA PRO A 72 -3.57 -4.61 -1.27
C PRO A 72 -3.59 -5.53 -2.48
N LEU A 73 -2.45 -6.09 -2.86
CA LEU A 73 -2.36 -6.91 -4.05
C LEU A 73 -3.46 -7.98 -3.93
N VAL A 74 -4.61 -7.76 -4.57
CA VAL A 74 -5.77 -8.66 -4.56
C VAL A 74 -5.41 -9.79 -5.53
N SER A 75 -4.30 -10.47 -5.24
CA SER A 75 -4.37 -11.90 -5.18
C SER A 75 -5.02 -12.22 -3.82
N GLU A 76 -6.31 -11.91 -3.68
CA GLU A 76 -7.14 -12.73 -2.81
C GLU A 76 -6.90 -14.14 -3.30
N THR A 77 -6.29 -14.93 -2.43
CA THR A 77 -6.06 -16.34 -2.66
C THR A 77 -7.43 -17.01 -2.66
N ILE A 78 -8.11 -16.96 -3.82
CA ILE A 78 -9.46 -17.53 -3.97
C ILE A 78 -9.31 -19.03 -3.83
N ARG A 79 -9.96 -19.57 -2.79
CA ARG A 79 -10.04 -21.01 -2.55
C ARG A 79 -11.32 -21.55 -3.18
N GLY A 80 -11.22 -22.72 -3.79
CA GLY A 80 -12.38 -23.50 -4.20
C GLY A 80 -13.18 -23.97 -2.99
N GLN A 81 -14.38 -24.50 -3.24
CA GLN A 81 -15.21 -25.12 -2.19
C GLN A 81 -14.50 -26.29 -1.49
N ASN A 82 -13.53 -26.91 -2.17
CA ASN A 82 -12.62 -27.94 -1.67
C ASN A 82 -11.38 -27.39 -0.93
N GLY A 83 -11.29 -26.07 -0.73
CA GLY A 83 -10.16 -25.41 -0.10
C GLY A 83 -8.90 -25.27 -0.96
N SER A 84 -8.88 -25.81 -2.19
CA SER A 84 -7.74 -25.74 -3.10
C SER A 84 -7.57 -24.34 -3.66
N LEU A 85 -6.33 -23.92 -3.93
CA LEU A 85 -6.06 -22.64 -4.57
C LEU A 85 -6.52 -22.70 -6.03
N ILE A 86 -7.38 -21.76 -6.44
CA ILE A 86 -7.83 -21.68 -7.82
C ILE A 86 -6.77 -20.94 -8.63
N SER A 87 -6.34 -21.56 -9.73
CA SER A 87 -5.40 -20.94 -10.64
C SER A 87 -6.03 -19.75 -11.39
N ARG A 88 -5.20 -18.86 -11.94
CA ARG A 88 -5.71 -17.71 -12.70
C ARG A 88 -6.55 -18.13 -13.91
N LYS A 89 -6.19 -19.23 -14.59
CA LYS A 89 -6.88 -19.74 -15.78
C LYS A 89 -8.29 -20.21 -15.43
N GLU A 90 -8.40 -21.10 -14.45
CA GLU A 90 -9.69 -21.62 -13.96
C GLU A 90 -10.61 -20.49 -13.47
N ARG A 91 -10.04 -19.43 -12.90
CA ARG A 91 -10.82 -18.26 -12.50
C ARG A 91 -11.47 -17.58 -13.70
N LEU A 92 -10.71 -17.37 -14.78
CA LEU A 92 -11.24 -16.73 -15.99
C LEU A 92 -12.32 -17.59 -16.65
N ASP A 93 -12.13 -18.90 -16.70
CA ASP A 93 -13.11 -19.84 -17.26
C ASP A 93 -14.44 -19.80 -16.47
N ARG A 94 -14.38 -19.74 -15.13
CA ARG A 94 -15.58 -19.58 -14.29
C ARG A 94 -16.28 -18.24 -14.47
N TRP A 95 -15.53 -17.16 -14.64
CA TRP A 95 -16.12 -15.86 -14.97
C TRP A 95 -16.84 -15.92 -16.32
N ALA A 96 -16.21 -16.49 -17.34
CA ALA A 96 -16.83 -16.66 -18.66
C ALA A 96 -18.14 -17.45 -18.57
N GLN A 97 -18.13 -18.60 -17.89
CA GLN A 97 -19.33 -19.40 -17.68
C GLN A 97 -20.44 -18.65 -16.93
N HIS A 98 -20.09 -17.88 -15.91
CA HIS A 98 -21.07 -17.08 -15.15
C HIS A 98 -21.69 -15.99 -16.03
N PHE A 99 -20.89 -15.32 -16.87
CA PHE A 99 -21.38 -14.32 -17.80
C PHE A 99 -22.27 -14.94 -18.88
N GLU A 100 -21.90 -16.09 -19.44
CA GLU A 100 -22.74 -16.79 -20.41
C GLU A 100 -24.10 -17.19 -19.80
N GLN A 101 -24.14 -17.64 -18.55
CA GLN A 101 -25.38 -17.98 -17.86
C GLN A 101 -26.26 -16.76 -17.53
N GLN A 102 -25.66 -15.62 -17.20
CA GLN A 102 -26.40 -14.39 -16.87
C GLN A 102 -26.98 -13.69 -18.11
N PHE A 103 -26.34 -13.86 -19.26
CA PHE A 103 -26.69 -13.18 -20.51
C PHE A 103 -27.20 -14.13 -21.61
N SER A 104 -27.54 -15.38 -21.25
CA SER A 104 -28.29 -16.31 -22.12
C SER A 104 -29.79 -16.02 -22.11
#